data_AF-A0A535SNF5-F1
#
_entry.id   AF-A0A535SNF5-F1
#
_cell.length_a   1.000
_cell.length_b   1.000
_cell.length_c   1.000
_cell.angle_alpha   90.00
_cell.angle_beta   90.00
_cell.angle_gamma   90.00
#
_symmetry.space_group_name_H-M   'P 1'
#
loop_
_entity.id
_entity.type
_entity.pdbx_description
1 polymer ?
#
loop_
_entity_poly.entity_id
_entity_poly.type
_entity_poly.pdbx_seq_one_letter_code
_entity_poly.pdbx_strand_id
1 'polypeptide(L)'
;MSKTHLAPYINFQGSARDAMEHYHRILGGKLELFSSDESGRPKPAGPGEGIMYARLEADGILIIASDGNPKYPAKVGDHIGLSIGTPSVARTVTG
;
A
#
# COMPACT_ATOMS: atom_id res chain seq x y z
N MET A 1 -1.90 14.38 -22.82
CA MET A 1 -3.15 13.98 -22.14
C MET A 1 -2.83 13.75 -20.68
N SER A 2 -3.63 14.30 -19.76
CA SER A 2 -3.51 14.00 -18.32
C SER A 2 -3.83 12.51 -18.12
N LYS A 3 -2.94 11.79 -17.44
CA LYS A 3 -3.12 10.37 -17.12
C LYS A 3 -3.85 10.29 -15.78
N THR A 4 -5.13 9.91 -15.79
CA THR A 4 -5.88 9.63 -14.56
C THR A 4 -5.38 8.31 -13.97
N HIS A 5 -4.89 8.33 -12.74
CA HIS A 5 -4.47 7.14 -12.01
C HIS A 5 -5.58 6.71 -11.03
N LEU A 6 -6.05 5.47 -11.18
CA LEU A 6 -6.87 4.82 -10.15
C LEU A 6 -5.93 4.21 -9.11
N ALA A 7 -6.00 4.69 -7.87
CA ALA A 7 -5.21 4.19 -6.77
C ALA A 7 -6.13 3.71 -5.65
N PRO A 8 -6.21 2.40 -5.36
CA PRO A 8 -6.94 1.93 -4.19
C PRO A 8 -6.32 2.51 -2.92
N TYR A 9 -7.20 2.95 -2.02
CA TYR A 9 -6.85 3.31 -0.65
C TYR A 9 -7.32 2.19 0.28
N ILE A 10 -6.39 1.51 0.95
CA ILE A 10 -6.69 0.32 1.77
C ILE A 10 -6.44 0.63 3.24
N ASN A 11 -7.44 0.40 4.09
CA ASN A 11 -7.28 0.41 5.53
C ASN A 11 -6.93 -1.02 6.02
N PHE A 12 -5.74 -1.18 6.59
CA PHE A 12 -5.24 -2.46 7.10
C PHE A 12 -5.40 -2.65 8.62
N GLN A 13 -6.03 -1.70 9.32
CA GLN A 13 -6.37 -1.83 10.74
C GLN A 13 -5.18 -2.24 11.64
N GLY A 14 -4.05 -1.56 11.49
CA GLY A 14 -2.83 -1.82 12.27
C GLY A 14 -1.79 -2.68 11.57
N SER A 15 -2.09 -3.22 10.38
CA SER A 15 -1.19 -4.08 9.61
C SER A 15 -0.65 -3.44 8.32
N ALA A 16 -0.79 -2.12 8.16
CA ALA A 16 -0.44 -1.45 6.90
C ALA A 16 1.05 -1.54 6.59
N ARG A 17 1.92 -1.45 7.60
CA ARG A 17 3.37 -1.60 7.41
C ARG A 17 3.71 -2.95 6.80
N ASP A 18 3.33 -4.04 7.46
CA ASP A 18 3.64 -5.40 7.04
C ASP A 18 3.06 -5.71 5.65
N ALA A 19 1.82 -5.29 5.39
CA ALA A 19 1.18 -5.48 4.10
C ALA A 19 1.91 -4.72 2.98
N MET A 20 2.23 -3.44 3.20
CA MET A 20 2.86 -2.59 2.18
C MET A 20 4.33 -2.96 1.94
N GLU A 21 5.07 -3.35 2.98
CA GLU A 21 6.43 -3.89 2.85
C GLU A 21 6.42 -5.24 2.11
N HIS A 22 5.43 -6.08 2.37
CA HIS A 22 5.24 -7.33 1.62
C HIS A 22 4.95 -7.08 0.14
N TYR A 23 4.05 -6.14 -0.19
CA TYR A 23 3.77 -5.75 -1.57
C TYR A 23 4.98 -5.13 -2.25
N HIS A 24 5.72 -4.27 -1.55
CA HIS A 24 6.95 -3.68 -2.07
C HIS A 24 7.99 -4.75 -2.42
N ARG A 25 8.16 -5.77 -1.57
CA ARG A 25 9.07 -6.89 -1.83
C ARG A 25 8.73 -7.67 -3.11
N ILE A 26 7.44 -7.77 -3.46
CA ILE A 26 6.97 -8.52 -4.64
C ILE A 26 6.94 -7.64 -5.89
N LEU A 27 6.39 -6.43 -5.77
CA LEU A 27 6.13 -5.51 -6.88
C LEU A 27 7.32 -4.59 -7.17
N GLY A 28 8.28 -4.48 -6.25
CA GLY A 28 9.38 -3.53 -6.31
C GLY A 28 8.92 -2.09 -6.11
N GLY A 29 9.56 -1.15 -6.80
CA GLY A 29 9.17 0.27 -6.78
C GLY A 29 9.67 1.06 -5.57
N LYS A 30 8.96 2.15 -5.26
CA LYS A 30 9.25 3.06 -4.14
C LYS A 30 8.13 2.96 -3.10
N LEU A 31 8.49 2.54 -1.90
CA LEU A 31 7.62 2.55 -0.73
C LEU A 31 7.94 3.73 0.18
N GLU A 32 6.94 4.54 0.52
CA GLU A 32 7.01 5.60 1.51
C GLU A 32 5.99 5.36 2.61
N LEU A 33 6.43 5.44 3.86
CA LEU A 33 5.61 5.20 5.04
C LEU A 33 5.64 6.43 5.94
N PHE A 34 4.46 6.95 6.28
CA PHE A 34 4.29 8.11 7.12
C PHE A 34 3.43 7.78 8.35
N SER A 35 3.89 8.26 9.49
CA SER A 35 3.15 8.30 10.75
C SER A 35 2.79 9.74 11.09
N SER A 36 2.21 9.95 12.27
CA SER A 36 1.88 11.27 12.80
C SER A 36 2.85 11.64 13.92
N ASP A 37 3.23 12.91 14.00
CA ASP A 37 3.86 13.46 15.20
C ASP A 37 2.82 13.77 16.30
N GLU A 38 3.27 14.27 17.44
CA GLU A 38 2.42 14.64 18.58
C GLU A 38 1.39 15.74 18.25
N SER A 39 1.65 16.54 17.21
CA SER A 39 0.74 17.58 16.69
C SER A 39 -0.17 17.06 15.57
N GLY A 40 -0.12 15.77 15.26
CA GLY A 40 -0.90 15.13 14.20
C GLY A 40 -0.37 15.38 12.79
N ARG A 41 0.85 15.91 12.62
CA ARG A 41 1.43 16.20 11.30
C ARG A 41 2.13 14.98 10.73
N PRO A 42 2.14 14.80 9.39
CA PRO A 42 2.87 13.70 8.76
C PRO A 42 4.36 13.78 9.03
N LYS A 43 4.96 12.63 9.39
CA LYS A 43 6.41 12.43 9.46
C LYS A 43 6.79 11.04 8.93
N PRO A 44 8.05 10.80 8.54
CA PRO A 44 8.51 9.45 8.24
C PRO A 44 8.22 8.49 9.40
N ALA A 45 7.63 7.33 9.10
CA ALA A 45 7.24 6.36 10.11
C ALA A 45 8.44 5.57 10.63
N GLY A 46 8.70 5.65 11.93
CA GLY A 46 9.69 4.83 12.62
C GLY A 46 9.22 3.40 12.88
N PRO A 47 10.12 2.51 13.34
CA PRO A 47 9.76 1.14 13.73
C PRO A 47 8.69 1.13 14.82
N GLY A 48 7.67 0.28 14.66
CA GLY A 48 6.58 0.12 15.64
C GLY A 48 5.53 1.24 15.63
N GLU A 49 5.73 2.31 14.86
CA GLU A 49 4.71 3.36 14.72
C GLU A 49 3.59 2.94 13.76
N GLY A 50 2.36 3.31 14.10
CA GLY A 50 1.21 3.18 13.23
C GLY A 50 1.35 4.02 11.97
N ILE A 51 0.81 3.52 10.87
CA ILE A 51 0.88 4.15 9.56
C ILE A 51 -0.36 5.01 9.35
N MET A 52 -0.15 6.33 9.32
CA MET A 52 -1.19 7.28 8.92
C MET A 52 -1.38 7.28 7.40
N TYR A 53 -0.29 7.14 6.65
CA TYR A 53 -0.32 7.13 5.19
C TYR A 53 0.88 6.34 4.65
N ALA A 54 0.61 5.34 3.84
CA ALA A 54 1.60 4.60 3.07
C ALA A 54 1.33 4.78 1.58
N ARG A 55 2.40 4.83 0.81
CA ARG A 55 2.35 5.00 -0.65
C ARG A 55 3.36 4.08 -1.31
N LEU A 56 2.87 3.14 -2.10
CA LEU A 56 3.70 2.27 -2.94
C LEU A 56 3.49 2.65 -4.41
N GLU A 57 4.55 3.16 -5.04
CA GLU A 57 4.60 3.35 -6.49
C GLU A 57 5.49 2.30 -7.13
N ALA A 58 4.93 1.52 -8.05
CA ALA A 58 5.66 0.62 -8.92
C ALA A 58 5.24 0.87 -10.38
N ASP A 59 5.85 0.16 -11.34
CA ASP A 59 5.58 0.38 -12.76
C ASP A 59 4.08 0.20 -13.09
N GLY A 60 3.40 1.31 -13.35
CA GLY A 60 1.95 1.35 -13.61
C GLY A 60 1.04 1.07 -12.41
N ILE A 61 1.58 0.89 -11.20
CA ILE A 61 0.82 0.54 -9.98
C ILE A 61 1.00 1.64 -8.92
N LEU A 62 -0.12 2.09 -8.36
CA LEU A 62 -0.14 2.94 -7.18
C LEU A 62 -1.09 2.35 -6.14
N ILE A 63 -0.55 1.97 -4.98
CA ILE A 63 -1.34 1.53 -3.83
C ILE A 63 -1.13 2.54 -2.69
N ILE A 64 -2.23 3.00 -2.11
CA ILE A 64 -2.22 3.84 -0.91
C ILE A 64 -2.82 3.04 0.24
N ALA A 65 -2.28 3.20 1.44
CA ALA A 65 -2.80 2.51 2.61
C ALA A 65 -2.67 3.31 3.90
N SER A 66 -3.39 2.89 4.93
CA SER A 66 -3.20 3.32 6.31
C SER A 66 -3.67 2.25 7.30
N ASP A 67 -3.39 2.44 8.57
CA ASP A 67 -3.98 1.66 9.65
C ASP A 67 -5.40 2.11 10.03
N GLY A 68 -5.91 3.14 9.35
CA GLY A 68 -7.20 3.71 9.62
C GLY A 68 -7.31 4.37 11.00
N ASN A 69 -8.51 4.82 11.33
CA ASN A 69 -8.80 5.31 12.67
C ASN A 69 -9.42 4.18 13.49
N PRO A 70 -8.88 3.82 14.68
CA PRO A 70 -9.44 2.78 15.53
C PRO A 70 -10.91 3.00 15.92
N LYS A 71 -11.38 4.25 15.92
CA LYS A 71 -12.79 4.60 16.16
C LYS A 71 -13.73 4.15 15.04
N TYR A 72 -13.19 3.95 13.83
CA TYR A 72 -13.93 3.57 12.63
C TYR A 72 -13.27 2.32 12.01
N PRO A 73 -13.35 1.16 12.70
CA PRO A 73 -12.78 -0.08 12.19
C PRO A 73 -13.50 -0.48 10.89
N ALA A 74 -12.76 -1.14 9.99
CA ALA A 74 -13.34 -1.74 8.80
C ALA A 74 -14.24 -2.91 9.21
N LYS A 75 -15.40 -3.01 8.57
CA LYS A 75 -16.41 -4.04 8.85
C LYS A 75 -16.39 -5.12 7.80
N VAL A 76 -16.95 -6.29 8.15
CA VAL A 76 -17.22 -7.34 7.17
C VAL A 76 -18.10 -6.74 6.06
N GLY A 77 -17.61 -6.81 4.82
CA GLY A 77 -18.24 -6.18 3.65
C GLY A 77 -17.50 -4.96 3.09
N ASP A 78 -16.60 -4.33 3.85
CA ASP A 78 -15.77 -3.21 3.39
C ASP A 78 -14.53 -3.66 2.59
N HIS A 79 -14.42 -4.96 2.33
CA HIS A 79 -13.29 -5.54 1.61
C HIS A 79 -13.33 -5.16 0.13
N ILE A 80 -12.15 -4.92 -0.44
CA ILE A 80 -11.97 -4.77 -1.87
C ILE A 80 -11.15 -5.94 -2.41
N GLY A 81 -11.47 -6.39 -3.61
CA GLY A 81 -10.63 -7.31 -4.37
C GLY A 81 -9.81 -6.52 -5.39
N LEU A 82 -8.49 -6.70 -5.38
CA LEU A 82 -7.58 -6.12 -6.38
C LEU A 82 -6.97 -7.25 -7.20
N SER A 83 -7.19 -7.22 -8.51
CA SER A 83 -6.56 -8.14 -9.45
C SER A 83 -5.48 -7.41 -10.22
N ILE A 84 -4.27 -7.95 -10.24
CA ILE A 84 -3.12 -7.39 -10.95
C ILE A 84 -2.72 -8.37 -12.04
N GLY A 85 -2.90 -7.97 -13.30
CA GLY A 85 -2.43 -8.71 -14.45
C GLY A 85 -1.04 -8.22 -14.86
N THR A 86 -0.04 -9.09 -14.83
CA THR A 86 1.26 -8.83 -15.45
C THR A 86 1.36 -9.60 -16.76
N PRO A 87 1.94 -9.04 -17.83
CA PRO A 87 2.29 -9.85 -19.00
C PRO A 87 3.25 -10.94 -18.54
N SER A 88 2.88 -12.21 -18.72
CA SER A 88 3.82 -13.30 -18.44
C SER A 88 4.94 -13.22 -19.49
N VAL A 89 6.17 -12.97 -19.06
CA VAL A 89 7.34 -13.53 -19.74
C VAL A 89 7.69 -14.81 -19.02
N ALA A 90 6.84 -15.83 -19.16
CA ALA A 90 7.30 -17.20 -18.96
C ALA A 90 8.44 -17.42 -19.97
N ARG A 91 9.68 -17.26 -19.51
CA ARG A 91 10.85 -17.71 -20.26
C ARG A 91 10.69 -19.21 -20.39
N THR A 92 10.29 -19.66 -21.57
CA THR A 92 10.49 -21.05 -21.97
C THR A 92 11.97 -21.33 -21.85
N VAL A 93 12.38 -22.00 -20.77
CA VAL A 93 13.69 -22.65 -20.71
C VAL A 93 13.56 -23.87 -21.61
N THR A 94 13.83 -23.71 -22.89
CA THR A 94 14.18 -24.83 -23.76
C THR A 94 15.60 -25.25 -23.38
N GLY A 95 15.69 -26.34 -22.63
CA GLY A 95 16.87 -27.18 -22.48
C GLY A 95 16.49 -28.60 -22.85
#